data_AF-A0ABD3ZWV1-F1
#
_entry.id   AF-A0ABD3ZWV1-F1
#
_cell.length_a   1.000
_cell.length_b   1.000
_cell.length_c   1.000
_cell.angle_alpha   90.00
_cell.angle_beta   90.00
_cell.angle_gamma   90.00
#
_symmetry.space_group_name_H-M   'P 1'
#
loop_
_entity.id
_entity.type
_entity.pdbx_description
1 polymer ?
#
loop_
_entity_poly.entity_id
_entity_poly.type
_entity_poly.pdbx_seq_one_letter_code
_entity_poly.pdbx_strand_id
1 'polypeptide(L)'
;MDVTLGYLRESLSNHLENEVCQRICKKMLAKHYANEEEFVKDLDDNEMSFLNHVLEKEIKYAQNEQDQKRAKELNEVYELLL
;
A
#
# COMPACT_ATOMS: atom_id res chain seq x y z
N MET A 1 12.74 4.18 -6.00
CA MET A 1 11.48 3.82 -5.34
C MET A 1 11.68 2.42 -4.82
N ASP A 2 11.42 2.23 -3.53
CA ASP A 2 11.53 0.93 -2.88
C ASP A 2 10.66 -0.12 -3.60
N VAL A 3 11.11 -1.38 -3.60
CA VAL A 3 10.42 -2.49 -4.29
C VAL A 3 9.02 -2.71 -3.69
N THR A 4 8.89 -2.59 -2.37
CA THR A 4 7.65 -2.74 -1.62
C THR A 4 6.65 -1.66 -2.00
N LEU A 5 7.09 -0.40 -2.10
CA LEU A 5 6.23 0.69 -2.57
C LEU A 5 5.76 0.49 -4.02
N GLY A 6 6.54 -0.22 -4.85
CA GLY A 6 6.16 -0.59 -6.21
C GLY A 6 4.92 -1.49 -6.23
N TYR A 7 4.99 -2.62 -5.52
CA TYR A 7 3.87 -3.56 -5.37
C TYR A 7 2.64 -2.91 -4.74
N LEU A 8 2.84 -2.01 -3.76
CA LEU A 8 1.75 -1.26 -3.15
C LEU A 8 1.03 -0.39 -4.17
N ARG A 9 1.78 0.38 -4.98
CA ARG A 9 1.19 1.26 -6.00
C ARG A 9 0.41 0.47 -7.04
N GLU A 10 0.92 -0.68 -7.46
CA GLU A 10 0.21 -1.57 -8.38
C GLU A 10 -1.09 -2.08 -7.76
N SER A 11 -1.07 -2.46 -6.48
CA SER A 11 -2.26 -2.93 -5.77
C SER A 11 -3.31 -1.82 -5.62
N LEU A 12 -2.89 -0.60 -5.27
CA LEU A 12 -3.77 0.57 -5.17
C LEU A 12 -4.39 0.99 -6.52
N SER A 13 -3.76 0.64 -7.65
CA SER A 13 -4.33 0.95 -8.97
C SER A 13 -5.69 0.26 -9.22
N ASN A 14 -5.98 -0.82 -8.50
CA ASN A 14 -7.26 -1.53 -8.53
C ASN A 14 -8.38 -0.79 -7.76
N HIS A 15 -8.05 0.22 -6.94
CA HIS A 15 -8.98 0.89 -6.02
C HIS A 15 -9.12 2.39 -6.30
N LEU A 16 -8.71 2.86 -7.49
CA LEU A 16 -8.68 4.28 -7.87
C LEU A 16 -10.06 4.96 -7.92
N GLU A 17 -11.15 4.21 -7.86
CA GLU A 17 -12.51 4.75 -7.71
C GLU A 17 -12.74 5.44 -6.36
N ASN A 18 -11.92 5.14 -5.35
CA ASN A 18 -12.02 5.73 -4.02
C ASN A 18 -11.14 6.99 -3.88
N GLU A 19 -11.72 8.09 -3.38
CA GLU A 19 -11.01 9.37 -3.22
C GLU A 19 -9.83 9.27 -2.23
N VAL A 20 -9.92 8.46 -1.17
CA VAL A 20 -8.81 8.23 -0.23
C VAL A 20 -7.67 7.48 -0.93
N CYS A 21 -7.99 6.48 -1.76
CA CYS A 21 -6.98 5.80 -2.58
C CYS A 21 -6.26 6.77 -3.52
N GLN A 22 -7.00 7.68 -4.17
CA GLN A 22 -6.41 8.67 -5.06
C GLN A 22 -5.45 9.62 -4.32
N ARG A 23 -5.81 10.03 -3.10
CA ARG A 23 -4.94 10.85 -2.24
C ARG A 23 -3.65 10.13 -1.86
N ILE A 24 -3.75 8.86 -1.47
CA ILE A 24 -2.59 8.02 -1.15
C ILE A 24 -1.68 7.88 -2.37
N CYS A 25 -2.23 7.52 -3.54
CA CYS A 25 -1.47 7.44 -4.79
C CYS A 25 -0.81 8.78 -5.14
N LYS A 26 -1.50 9.91 -4.94
CA LYS A 26 -0.92 11.23 -5.17
C LYS A 26 0.25 11.52 -4.24
N LYS A 27 0.20 11.12 -2.96
CA LYS A 27 1.34 11.22 -2.04
C LYS A 27 2.52 10.40 -2.52
N MET A 28 2.30 9.16 -2.94
CA MET A 28 3.34 8.27 -3.49
C MET A 28 4.00 8.83 -4.76
N LEU A 29 3.26 9.57 -5.59
CA LEU A 29 3.78 10.17 -6.82
C LEU A 29 4.44 11.54 -6.59
N ALA A 30 3.92 12.33 -5.65
CA ALA A 30 4.42 13.68 -5.38
C ALA A 30 5.69 13.70 -4.53
N LYS A 31 5.90 12.68 -3.70
CA LYS A 31 7.04 12.57 -2.78
C LYS A 31 7.90 11.37 -3.14
N HIS A 32 9.22 11.55 -3.06
CA HIS A 32 10.18 10.46 -3.19
C HIS A 32 10.48 9.90 -1.81
N TYR A 33 9.66 8.95 -1.35
CA TYR A 33 9.93 8.21 -0.12
C TYR A 33 11.11 7.26 -0.33
N ALA A 34 12.03 7.20 0.65
CA ALA A 34 13.15 6.28 0.59
C ALA A 34 12.71 4.83 0.84
N ASN A 35 11.68 4.64 1.67
CA ASN A 35 11.11 3.35 2.05
C ASN A 35 9.63 3.48 2.46
N GLU A 36 9.02 2.34 2.77
CA GLU A 36 7.66 2.19 3.23
C GLU A 36 7.38 2.84 4.60
N GLU A 37 8.36 2.88 5.50
CA GLU A 37 8.21 3.57 6.80
C GLU A 37 8.00 5.07 6.63
N GLU A 38 8.79 5.72 5.79
CA GLU A 38 8.64 7.15 5.50
C GLU A 38 7.29 7.46 4.85
N PHE A 39 6.82 6.54 3.99
CA PHE A 39 5.51 6.67 3.37
C PHE A 39 4.38 6.55 4.39
N VAL A 40 4.39 5.52 5.24
CA VAL A 40 3.35 5.28 6.25
C VAL A 40 3.30 6.42 7.26
N LYS A 41 4.46 6.97 7.67
CA LYS A 41 4.54 8.14 8.57
C LYS A 41 3.91 9.42 8.00
N ASP A 42 3.75 9.53 6.68
CA ASP A 42 3.09 10.67 6.05
C ASP A 42 1.57 10.52 5.91
N LEU A 43 1.02 9.33 6.18
CA LEU A 43 -0.42 9.10 6.08
C LEU A 43 -1.17 9.75 7.24
N ASP A 44 -2.39 10.22 6.97
CA ASP A 44 -3.33 10.57 8.04
C ASP A 44 -4.18 9.37 8.49
N ASP A 45 -4.89 9.49 9.61
CA ASP A 45 -5.67 8.39 10.21
C ASP A 45 -6.68 7.75 9.22
N ASN A 46 -7.30 8.55 8.35
CA ASN A 46 -8.25 8.04 7.37
C ASN A 46 -7.53 7.32 6.23
N GLU A 47 -6.40 7.85 5.78
CA GLU A 47 -5.52 7.19 4.80
C GLU A 47 -4.97 5.86 5.34
N MET A 48 -4.52 5.82 6.60
CA MET A 48 -4.04 4.61 7.27
C MET A 48 -5.15 3.55 7.38
N SER A 49 -6.32 3.93 7.88
CA SER A 49 -7.46 3.00 8.03
C SER A 49 -7.92 2.43 6.70
N PHE A 50 -7.98 3.25 5.65
CA PHE A 50 -8.29 2.79 4.31
C PHE A 50 -7.22 1.84 3.76
N LEU A 51 -5.94 2.22 3.90
CA LEU A 51 -4.83 1.43 3.40
C LEU A 51 -4.76 0.06 4.07
N ASN A 52 -5.01 -0.01 5.38
CA ASN A 52 -5.07 -1.25 6.14
C ASN A 52 -6.09 -2.23 5.52
N HIS A 53 -7.31 -1.77 5.26
CA HIS A 53 -8.37 -2.60 4.67
C HIS A 53 -8.06 -3.06 3.23
N VAL A 54 -7.40 -2.20 2.45
CA VAL A 54 -6.96 -2.58 1.09
C VAL A 54 -5.86 -3.64 1.17
N LEU A 55 -4.87 -3.46 2.04
CA LEU A 55 -3.77 -4.41 2.21
C LEU A 55 -4.27 -5.78 2.66
N GLU A 56 -5.20 -5.87 3.61
CA GLU A 56 -5.78 -7.15 4.02
C GLU A 56 -6.38 -7.93 2.83
N LYS A 57 -7.07 -7.22 1.93
CA LYS A 57 -7.68 -7.83 0.73
C LYS A 57 -6.63 -8.24 -0.29
N GLU A 58 -5.67 -7.36 -0.60
CA GLU A 58 -4.67 -7.58 -1.62
C GLU A 58 -3.65 -8.66 -1.21
N ILE A 59 -3.26 -8.72 0.07
CA ILE A 59 -2.42 -9.79 0.62
C ILE A 59 -3.13 -11.13 0.49
N LYS A 60 -4.39 -11.21 0.89
CA LYS A 60 -5.19 -12.43 0.76
C LYS A 60 -5.34 -12.85 -0.70
N TYR A 61 -5.56 -11.90 -1.60
CA TYR A 61 -5.62 -12.16 -3.03
C TYR A 61 -4.28 -12.72 -3.56
N ALA A 62 -3.16 -12.06 -3.25
CA ALA A 62 -1.83 -12.51 -3.66
C ALA A 62 -1.50 -13.91 -3.12
N GLN A 63 -1.87 -14.23 -1.88
CA GLN A 63 -1.72 -15.57 -1.31
C GLN A 63 -2.53 -16.63 -2.08
N ASN A 64 -3.78 -16.32 -2.47
CA ASN A 64 -4.61 -17.23 -3.25
C ASN A 64 -4.07 -17.48 -4.66
N GLU A 65 -3.52 -16.44 -5.30
CA GLU A 65 -2.87 -16.52 -6.61
C GLU A 65 -1.45 -17.12 -6.53
N GLN A 66 -1.02 -17.56 -5.35
CA GLN A 66 0.33 -18.09 -5.09
C GLN A 66 1.47 -17.09 -5.40
N ASP A 67 1.17 -15.80 -5.45
CA ASP A 67 2.15 -14.72 -5.59
C ASP A 67 2.75 -14.38 -4.22
N GLN A 68 3.64 -15.26 -3.75
CA GLN A 68 4.29 -15.12 -2.45
C GLN A 68 5.12 -13.84 -2.34
N LYS A 69 5.71 -13.38 -3.45
CA LYS A 69 6.51 -12.16 -3.44
C LYS A 69 5.61 -10.96 -3.16
N ARG A 70 4.53 -10.78 -3.93
CA ARG A 70 3.60 -9.68 -3.69
C ARG A 70 2.98 -9.74 -2.29
N ALA A 71 2.59 -10.93 -1.83
CA ALA A 71 2.05 -11.11 -0.49
C ALA A 71 3.04 -10.66 0.60
N LYS A 72 4.33 -11.00 0.46
CA LYS A 72 5.38 -10.60 1.40
C LYS A 72 5.56 -9.08 1.40
N GLU A 73 5.78 -8.46 0.24
CA GLU A 73 6.06 -7.02 0.18
C GLU A 73 4.86 -6.20 0.68
N LEU A 74 3.62 -6.59 0.35
CA LEU A 74 2.44 -5.92 0.90
C LEU A 74 2.29 -6.11 2.42
N ASN A 75 2.72 -7.26 2.95
CA ASN A 75 2.68 -7.51 4.39
C ASN A 75 3.66 -6.61 5.16
N GLU A 76 4.82 -6.26 4.58
CA GLU A 76 5.77 -5.33 5.20
C GLU A 76 5.13 -3.95 5.44
N VAL A 77 4.34 -3.44 4.48
CA VAL A 77 3.58 -2.19 4.67
C VAL A 77 2.47 -2.36 5.70
N TYR A 78 1.78 -3.50 5.67
CA TYR A 78 0.68 -3.79 6.59
C TYR A 78 1.15 -3.82 8.05
N GLU A 79 2.31 -4.41 8.33
CA GLU A 79 2.88 -4.46 9.68
C GLU A 79 3.22 -3.08 10.24
N LEU A 80 3.47 -2.08 9.40
CA LEU A 80 3.72 -0.70 9.81
C LEU A 80 2.44 0.09 10.15
N LEU A 81 1.26 -0.43 9.82
CA LEU A 81 -0.04 0.18 10.10
C LEU A 81 -0.69 -0.33 11.41
N LEU A 82 -0.11 -1.37 12.03
CA LEU A 82 -0.55 -1.97 13.29
C LEU A 82 0.03 -1.24 14.51
#